data_AF-A0A022MNC7-F1
#
_entry.id   AF-A0A022MNC7-F1
#
_cell.length_a   1.000
_cell.length_b   1.000
_cell.length_c   1.000
_cell.angle_alpha   90.00
_cell.angle_beta   90.00
_cell.angle_gamma   90.00
#
_symmetry.space_group_name_H-M   'P 1'
#
loop_
_entity.id
_entity.type
_entity.pdbx_description
1 polymer ?
#
loop_
_entity_poly.entity_id
_entity_poly.type
_entity_poly.pdbx_seq_one_letter_code
_entity_poly.pdbx_strand_id
1 'polypeptide(L)'
;MTAPARIPTPGDLARRTPASAVPAPQPRATAPRAARTVTAADLIAPGRLRHGELLRHTYQRGMRISGMTPATRLVALTLLGYAHGKTGLLNKHAPNTDQLANATGLSAGQVRVQLEILTQRGWLTQHTPASGPRQGQHVLQLCIPAAALHQVRTHQDLEPAS
;
A
#
# COMPACT_ATOMS: atom_id res chain seq x y z
N MET A 1 37.61 33.23 62.68
CA MET A 1 36.36 34.03 62.75
C MET A 1 35.87 34.19 61.32
N THR A 2 34.83 33.47 60.93
CA THR A 2 34.40 33.38 59.52
C THR A 2 32.88 33.59 59.47
N ALA A 3 32.44 34.60 58.71
CA ALA A 3 31.07 35.09 58.65
C ALA A 3 30.11 34.15 57.88
N PRO A 4 28.80 34.10 58.21
CA PRO A 4 27.84 33.30 57.47
C PRO A 4 27.39 33.97 56.17
N ALA A 5 27.33 33.18 55.09
CA ALA A 5 26.86 33.59 53.77
C ALA A 5 25.33 33.79 53.74
N ARG A 6 24.87 34.90 53.13
CA ARG A 6 23.45 35.21 52.92
C ARG A 6 22.89 34.39 51.75
N ILE A 7 21.76 33.73 52.00
CA ILE A 7 20.97 33.01 50.99
C ILE A 7 20.08 34.02 50.25
N PRO A 8 20.12 34.11 48.90
CA PRO A 8 19.24 35.00 48.14
C PRO A 8 17.82 34.43 47.96
N THR A 9 16.83 35.31 48.09
CA THR A 9 15.38 35.06 48.06
C THR A 9 14.85 34.98 46.61
N PRO A 10 13.84 34.13 46.30
CA PRO A 10 13.36 33.84 44.94
C PRO A 10 12.43 34.93 44.34
N GLY A 11 12.81 36.21 44.45
CA GLY A 11 12.02 37.35 43.95
C GLY A 11 12.51 37.98 42.64
N ASP A 12 13.67 37.57 42.13
CA ASP A 12 14.48 38.45 41.24
C ASP A 12 14.62 37.97 39.78
N LEU A 13 13.71 37.11 39.29
CA LEU A 13 13.81 36.55 37.92
C LEU A 13 12.81 37.13 36.92
N ALA A 14 11.97 38.09 37.31
CA ALA A 14 10.91 38.61 36.46
C ALA A 14 11.27 39.97 35.82
N ARG A 15 12.26 40.00 34.92
CA ARG A 15 12.37 41.06 33.90
C ARG A 15 13.39 40.68 32.81
N ARG A 16 12.96 39.85 31.87
CA ARG A 16 13.58 39.79 30.53
C ARG A 16 12.64 40.46 29.54
N THR A 17 13.04 41.65 29.10
CA THR A 17 12.49 42.33 27.93
C THR A 17 12.86 41.51 26.69
N PRO A 18 11.90 41.09 25.83
CA PRO A 18 12.26 40.44 24.58
C PRO A 18 12.82 41.49 23.61
N ALA A 19 14.02 41.23 23.10
CA ALA A 19 14.61 41.99 22.01
C ALA A 19 13.74 41.82 20.75
N SER A 20 13.38 42.93 20.10
CA SER A 20 12.74 42.93 18.79
C SER A 20 13.62 42.20 17.79
N ALA A 21 13.20 40.98 17.42
CA ALA A 21 13.80 40.24 16.31
C ALA A 21 13.45 40.95 15.01
N VAL A 22 14.49 41.28 14.23
CA VAL A 22 14.37 41.72 12.83
C VAL A 22 13.70 40.57 12.04
N PRO A 23 12.61 40.82 11.31
CA PRO A 23 11.94 39.77 10.55
C PRO A 23 12.87 39.25 9.45
N ALA A 24 13.22 37.97 9.52
CA ALA A 24 13.89 37.26 8.44
C ALA A 24 13.03 37.30 7.16
N PRO A 25 13.64 37.40 5.97
CA PRO A 25 12.92 37.38 4.71
C PRO A 25 12.11 36.09 4.61
N GLN A 26 10.77 36.23 4.54
CA GLN A 26 9.87 35.10 4.38
C GLN A 26 10.23 34.35 3.09
N PRO A 27 10.41 33.02 3.13
CA PRO A 27 10.56 32.25 1.90
C PRO A 27 9.30 32.47 1.06
N ARG A 28 9.49 32.95 -0.18
CA ARG A 28 8.42 33.10 -1.17
C ARG A 28 7.60 31.81 -1.17
N ALA A 29 6.34 31.91 -0.75
CA ALA A 29 5.39 30.81 -0.84
C ALA A 29 5.30 30.40 -2.32
N THR A 30 5.96 29.29 -2.66
CA THR A 30 5.72 28.59 -3.91
C THR A 30 4.23 28.30 -3.95
N ALA A 31 3.55 28.78 -5.00
CA ALA A 31 2.12 28.59 -5.19
C ALA A 31 1.75 27.13 -4.90
N PRO A 32 0.69 26.86 -4.11
CA PRO A 32 0.30 25.51 -3.79
C PRO A 32 0.05 24.76 -5.10
N ARG A 33 0.88 23.75 -5.38
CA ARG A 33 0.68 22.81 -6.48
C ARG A 33 -0.72 22.26 -6.31
N ALA A 34 -1.63 22.57 -7.25
CA ALA A 34 -3.02 22.16 -7.17
C ALA A 34 -3.08 20.68 -6.81
N ALA A 35 -3.61 20.39 -5.61
CA ALA A 35 -3.72 19.02 -5.13
C ALA A 35 -4.65 18.28 -6.08
N ARG A 36 -4.10 17.31 -6.82
CA ARG A 36 -4.89 16.51 -7.74
C ARG A 36 -5.89 15.71 -6.92
N THR A 37 -7.19 15.92 -7.16
CA THR A 37 -8.25 15.15 -6.51
C THR A 37 -8.12 13.69 -6.95
N VAL A 38 -7.73 12.81 -6.03
CA VAL A 38 -7.67 11.37 -6.27
C VAL A 38 -9.07 10.82 -6.10
N THR A 39 -9.62 10.20 -7.14
CA THR A 39 -10.95 9.58 -7.06
C THR A 39 -10.88 8.18 -6.46
N ALA A 40 -12.01 7.65 -5.98
CA ALA A 40 -12.07 6.26 -5.51
C ALA A 40 -11.68 5.25 -6.61
N ALA A 41 -12.01 5.55 -7.87
CA ALA A 41 -11.61 4.74 -9.02
C ALA A 41 -10.09 4.72 -9.20
N ASP A 42 -9.40 5.85 -8.99
CA ASP A 42 -7.94 5.93 -9.08
C ASP A 42 -7.23 5.08 -8.00
N LEU A 43 -7.85 4.94 -6.83
CA LEU A 43 -7.30 4.11 -5.74
C LEU A 43 -7.36 2.61 -6.05
N ILE A 44 -8.35 2.18 -6.82
CA ILE A 44 -8.60 0.78 -7.18
C ILE A 44 -7.94 0.44 -8.52
N ALA A 45 -7.62 1.45 -9.34
CA ALA A 45 -6.98 1.27 -10.63
C ALA A 45 -5.67 0.46 -10.52
N PRO A 46 -5.41 -0.48 -11.44
CA PRO A 46 -4.21 -1.29 -11.42
C PRO A 46 -2.97 -0.43 -11.64
N GLY A 47 -1.99 -0.56 -10.75
CA GLY A 47 -0.70 0.10 -10.84
C GLY A 47 0.17 -0.49 -11.96
N ARG A 48 1.02 0.36 -12.55
CA ARG A 48 2.01 -0.08 -13.55
C ARG A 48 3.32 -0.48 -12.88
N LEU A 49 3.72 -1.73 -13.10
CA LEU A 49 5.03 -2.25 -12.69
C LEU A 49 6.15 -1.60 -13.54
N ARG A 50 7.32 -1.40 -12.93
CA ARG A 50 8.52 -0.92 -13.65
C ARG A 50 9.10 -2.05 -14.50
N HIS A 51 9.95 -1.70 -15.46
CA HIS A 51 10.70 -2.69 -16.21
C HIS A 51 11.57 -3.53 -15.26
N GLY A 52 11.49 -4.86 -15.36
CA GLY A 52 12.20 -5.79 -14.48
C GLY A 52 11.51 -6.13 -13.15
N GLU A 53 10.47 -5.40 -12.74
CA GLU A 53 9.70 -5.76 -11.54
C GLU A 53 8.89 -7.06 -11.78
N LEU A 54 9.04 -8.04 -10.89
CA LEU A 54 8.22 -9.24 -10.89
C LEU A 54 6.94 -9.02 -10.09
N LEU A 55 5.79 -9.14 -10.76
CA LEU A 55 4.47 -9.01 -10.12
C LEU A 55 4.37 -9.88 -8.88
N ARG A 56 4.85 -11.13 -8.93
CA ARG A 56 4.82 -12.06 -7.78
C ARG A 56 5.44 -11.48 -6.52
N HIS A 57 6.66 -10.95 -6.58
CA HIS A 57 7.34 -10.42 -5.39
C HIS A 57 6.67 -9.16 -4.87
N THR A 58 6.32 -8.25 -5.78
CA THR A 58 5.64 -6.99 -5.43
C THR A 58 4.26 -7.25 -4.84
N TYR A 59 3.53 -8.25 -5.36
CA TYR A 59 2.21 -8.64 -4.88
C TYR A 59 2.29 -9.22 -3.46
N GLN A 60 3.23 -10.11 -3.17
CA GLN A 60 3.42 -10.66 -1.82
C GLN A 60 3.72 -9.56 -0.79
N ARG A 61 4.58 -8.59 -1.15
CA ARG A 61 4.86 -7.43 -0.29
C ARG A 61 3.62 -6.56 -0.13
N GLY A 62 2.90 -6.29 -1.22
CA GLY A 62 1.65 -5.54 -1.20
C GLY A 62 0.59 -6.19 -0.30
N MET A 63 0.43 -7.51 -0.37
CA MET A 63 -0.48 -8.26 0.51
C MET A 63 -0.16 -8.07 1.98
N ARG A 64 1.13 -8.04 2.35
CA ARG A 64 1.56 -7.86 3.75
C ARG A 64 1.13 -6.50 4.30
N ILE A 65 1.21 -5.44 3.49
CA ILE A 65 0.88 -4.07 3.92
C ILE A 65 -0.56 -3.63 3.59
N SER A 66 -1.33 -4.46 2.89
CA SER A 66 -2.68 -4.13 2.38
C SER A 66 -3.74 -3.85 3.46
N GLY A 67 -3.49 -4.20 4.72
CA GLY A 67 -4.49 -4.13 5.79
C GLY A 67 -5.69 -5.08 5.63
N MET A 68 -5.67 -5.98 4.65
CA MET A 68 -6.75 -6.94 4.42
C MET A 68 -6.82 -8.03 5.50
N THR A 69 -8.00 -8.62 5.66
CA THR A 69 -8.20 -9.71 6.62
C THR A 69 -7.25 -10.88 6.32
N PRO A 70 -6.83 -11.68 7.34
CA PRO A 70 -5.99 -12.85 7.12
C PRO A 70 -6.59 -13.83 6.09
N ALA A 71 -7.91 -14.06 6.11
CA ALA A 71 -8.59 -14.94 5.17
C ALA A 71 -8.51 -14.42 3.72
N THR A 72 -8.71 -13.10 3.51
CA THR A 72 -8.58 -12.49 2.18
C THR A 72 -7.14 -12.66 1.65
N ARG A 73 -6.14 -12.40 2.49
CA ARG A 73 -4.72 -12.55 2.14
C ARG A 73 -4.38 -14.00 1.81
N LEU A 74 -4.91 -14.97 2.57
CA LEU A 74 -4.71 -16.39 2.30
C LEU A 74 -5.22 -16.78 0.91
N VAL A 75 -6.45 -16.39 0.56
CA VAL A 75 -7.03 -16.66 -0.76
C VAL A 75 -6.21 -15.99 -1.87
N ALA A 76 -5.81 -14.73 -1.68
CA ALA A 76 -4.99 -13.98 -2.64
C ALA A 76 -3.63 -14.66 -2.90
N LEU A 77 -2.94 -15.07 -1.84
CA LEU A 77 -1.64 -15.74 -1.94
C LEU A 77 -1.77 -17.16 -2.52
N THR A 78 -2.89 -17.84 -2.26
CA THR A 78 -3.20 -19.13 -2.88
C THR A 78 -3.39 -18.96 -4.38
N LEU A 79 -4.19 -17.96 -4.82
CA LEU A 79 -4.35 -17.62 -6.23
C LEU A 79 -3.04 -17.24 -6.92
N LEU A 80 -2.13 -16.56 -6.20
CA LEU A 80 -0.81 -16.20 -6.72
C LEU A 80 0.03 -17.42 -7.12
N GLY A 81 -0.20 -18.58 -6.48
CA GLY A 81 0.42 -19.85 -6.87
C GLY A 81 0.02 -20.31 -8.27
N TYR A 82 -1.21 -19.99 -8.70
CA TYR A 82 -1.76 -20.37 -10.01
C TYR A 82 -1.58 -19.29 -11.09
N ALA A 83 -1.20 -18.08 -10.68
CA ALA A 83 -1.01 -16.95 -11.56
C ALA A 83 0.40 -16.91 -12.17
N HIS A 84 0.49 -16.37 -13.39
CA HIS A 84 1.76 -16.13 -14.05
C HIS A 84 2.56 -15.04 -13.32
N GLY A 85 3.83 -15.32 -12.98
CA GLY A 85 4.61 -14.49 -12.05
C GLY A 85 4.91 -13.06 -12.51
N LYS A 86 4.85 -12.78 -13.83
CA LYS A 86 5.09 -11.44 -14.40
C LYS A 86 3.81 -10.67 -14.70
N THR A 87 2.75 -11.36 -15.16
CA THR A 87 1.53 -10.72 -15.68
C THR A 87 0.36 -10.79 -14.70
N GLY A 88 0.42 -11.70 -13.73
CA GLY A 88 -0.68 -11.95 -12.79
C GLY A 88 -1.88 -12.67 -13.40
N LEU A 89 -1.84 -13.01 -14.69
CA LEU A 89 -2.92 -13.73 -15.36
C LEU A 89 -3.03 -15.15 -14.79
N LEU A 90 -4.25 -15.57 -14.48
CA LEU A 90 -4.50 -16.93 -14.04
C LEU A 90 -4.36 -17.90 -15.22
N ASN A 91 -3.63 -18.99 -15.00
CA ASN A 91 -3.34 -19.99 -16.02
C ASN A 91 -4.57 -20.84 -16.37
N LYS A 92 -4.40 -21.81 -17.27
CA LYS A 92 -5.46 -22.77 -17.60
C LYS A 92 -5.91 -23.67 -16.46
N HIS A 93 -5.07 -23.79 -15.45
CA HIS A 93 -5.31 -24.54 -14.22
C HIS A 93 -5.77 -23.62 -13.08
N ALA A 94 -6.48 -22.54 -13.41
CA ALA A 94 -7.07 -21.66 -12.40
C ALA A 94 -8.01 -22.48 -11.53
N PRO A 95 -7.86 -22.44 -10.19
CA PRO A 95 -8.68 -23.24 -9.31
C PRO A 95 -10.12 -22.72 -9.34
N ASN A 96 -11.08 -23.63 -9.34
CA ASN A 96 -12.47 -23.26 -9.11
C ASN A 96 -12.71 -22.91 -7.62
N THR A 97 -13.91 -22.44 -7.28
CA THR A 97 -14.24 -22.03 -5.91
C THR A 97 -14.06 -23.17 -4.91
N ASP A 98 -14.42 -24.40 -5.29
CA ASP A 98 -14.35 -25.57 -4.40
C ASP A 98 -12.90 -26.03 -4.17
N GLN A 99 -12.07 -25.94 -5.21
CA GLN A 99 -10.63 -26.20 -5.11
C GLN A 99 -9.95 -25.14 -4.22
N LEU A 100 -10.34 -23.88 -4.33
CA LEU A 100 -9.85 -22.83 -3.43
C LEU A 100 -10.32 -23.04 -1.99
N ALA A 101 -11.58 -23.44 -1.79
CA ALA A 101 -12.12 -23.78 -0.48
C ALA A 101 -11.29 -24.91 0.16
N ASN A 102 -11.04 -25.99 -0.59
CA ASN A 102 -10.19 -27.09 -0.15
C ASN A 102 -8.75 -26.65 0.17
N ALA A 103 -8.14 -25.83 -0.70
CA ALA A 103 -6.76 -25.37 -0.52
C ALA A 103 -6.58 -24.40 0.67
N THR A 104 -7.62 -23.67 1.03
CA THR A 104 -7.56 -22.63 2.09
C THR A 104 -8.21 -23.05 3.41
N GLY A 105 -8.93 -24.18 3.44
CA GLY A 105 -9.72 -24.61 4.59
C GLY A 105 -10.95 -23.72 4.86
N LEU A 106 -11.33 -22.87 3.91
CA LEU A 106 -12.51 -22.00 4.00
C LEU A 106 -13.72 -22.66 3.35
N SER A 107 -14.93 -22.25 3.73
CA SER A 107 -16.13 -22.65 3.00
C SER A 107 -16.20 -21.99 1.63
N ALA A 108 -16.88 -22.61 0.66
CA ALA A 108 -17.06 -22.04 -0.68
C ALA A 108 -17.71 -20.64 -0.63
N GLY A 109 -18.66 -20.42 0.29
CA GLY A 109 -19.27 -19.11 0.54
C GLY A 109 -18.26 -18.07 1.04
N GLN A 110 -17.41 -18.44 2.00
CA GLN A 110 -16.34 -17.58 2.48
C GLN A 110 -15.36 -17.22 1.36
N VAL A 111 -14.96 -18.19 0.53
CA VAL A 111 -14.08 -17.94 -0.62
C VAL A 111 -14.71 -16.93 -1.58
N ARG A 112 -16.00 -17.07 -1.94
CA ARG A 112 -16.69 -16.10 -2.80
C ARG A 112 -16.64 -14.69 -2.22
N VAL A 113 -16.92 -14.55 -0.93
CA VAL A 113 -16.81 -13.26 -0.23
C VAL A 113 -15.38 -12.69 -0.31
N GLN A 114 -14.36 -13.52 -0.10
CA GLN A 114 -12.97 -13.05 -0.21
C GLN A 114 -12.59 -12.64 -1.63
N LEU A 115 -13.05 -13.37 -2.65
CA LEU A 115 -12.84 -13.02 -4.06
C LEU A 115 -13.52 -11.68 -4.42
N GLU A 116 -14.72 -11.45 -3.89
CA GLU A 116 -15.44 -10.19 -4.08
C GLU A 116 -14.68 -9.03 -3.41
N ILE A 117 -14.20 -9.21 -2.17
CA ILE A 117 -13.38 -8.22 -1.48
C ILE A 117 -12.12 -7.90 -2.29
N LEU A 118 -11.43 -8.92 -2.82
CA LEU A 118 -10.24 -8.71 -3.66
C LEU A 118 -10.58 -7.91 -4.93
N THR A 119 -11.73 -8.18 -5.53
CA THR A 119 -12.19 -7.46 -6.73
C THR A 119 -12.52 -6.01 -6.41
N GLN A 120 -13.32 -5.76 -5.37
CA GLN A 120 -13.70 -4.41 -4.92
C GLN A 120 -12.49 -3.58 -4.49
N ARG A 121 -11.46 -4.21 -3.92
CA ARG A 121 -10.22 -3.55 -3.50
C ARG A 121 -9.19 -3.42 -4.62
N GLY A 122 -9.48 -3.91 -5.83
CA GLY A 122 -8.59 -3.77 -7.00
C GLY A 122 -7.38 -4.70 -7.00
N TRP A 123 -7.43 -5.81 -6.24
CA TRP A 123 -6.39 -6.84 -6.22
C TRP A 123 -6.65 -7.98 -7.20
N LEU A 124 -7.88 -8.06 -7.70
CA LEU A 124 -8.35 -9.01 -8.70
C LEU A 124 -9.17 -8.26 -9.75
N THR A 125 -8.91 -8.49 -11.02
CA THR A 125 -9.70 -7.93 -12.13
C THR A 125 -10.08 -9.01 -13.11
N GLN A 126 -11.12 -8.74 -13.89
CA GLN A 126 -11.44 -9.52 -15.08
C GLN A 126 -10.73 -8.89 -16.28
N HIS A 127 -9.99 -9.71 -17.01
CA HIS A 127 -9.29 -9.33 -18.21
C HIS A 127 -9.79 -10.18 -19.38
N THR A 128 -10.15 -9.53 -20.46
CA THR A 128 -10.49 -10.20 -21.72
C THR A 128 -9.28 -10.13 -22.63
N PRO A 129 -8.56 -11.24 -22.88
CA PRO A 129 -7.41 -11.21 -23.75
C PRO A 129 -7.83 -10.84 -25.18
N ALA A 130 -7.12 -9.88 -25.77
CA ALA A 130 -7.37 -9.42 -27.13
C ALA A 130 -6.84 -10.40 -28.20
N SER A 131 -5.98 -11.34 -27.82
CA SER A 131 -5.33 -12.30 -28.72
C SER A 131 -5.01 -13.61 -28.00
N GLY A 132 -4.87 -14.69 -28.76
CA GLY A 132 -4.50 -16.03 -28.28
C GLY A 132 -5.68 -17.00 -28.13
N PRO A 133 -5.43 -18.22 -27.63
CA PRO A 133 -6.44 -19.30 -27.58
C PRO A 133 -7.61 -19.04 -26.64
N ARG A 134 -7.56 -17.95 -25.86
CA ARG A 134 -8.61 -17.50 -24.93
C ARG A 134 -9.21 -16.16 -25.32
N GLN A 135 -8.97 -15.72 -26.55
CA GLN A 135 -9.48 -14.44 -27.02
C GLN A 135 -10.99 -14.34 -26.79
N GLY A 136 -11.42 -13.21 -26.22
CA GLY A 136 -12.83 -12.97 -25.90
C GLY A 136 -13.34 -13.65 -24.62
N GLN A 137 -12.56 -14.50 -23.95
CA GLN A 137 -12.95 -15.11 -22.67
C GLN A 137 -12.58 -14.22 -21.50
N HIS A 138 -13.45 -14.14 -20.49
CA HIS A 138 -13.13 -13.47 -19.24
C HIS A 138 -12.17 -14.33 -18.42
N VAL A 139 -10.95 -13.83 -18.22
CA VAL A 139 -9.93 -14.48 -17.40
C VAL A 139 -9.64 -13.60 -16.19
N LEU A 140 -9.52 -14.21 -15.02
CA LEU A 140 -9.12 -13.48 -13.82
C LEU A 140 -7.63 -13.10 -13.91
N GLN A 141 -7.32 -11.89 -13.44
CA GLN A 141 -5.97 -11.36 -13.37
C GLN A 141 -5.72 -10.78 -11.99
N LEU A 142 -4.61 -11.18 -11.37
CA LEU A 142 -4.09 -10.53 -10.18
C LEU A 142 -3.44 -9.21 -10.56
N CYS A 143 -3.79 -8.17 -9.83
CA CYS A 143 -3.22 -6.83 -9.99
C CYS A 143 -2.87 -6.23 -8.64
N ILE A 144 -2.05 -5.18 -8.66
CA ILE A 144 -1.68 -4.42 -7.47
C ILE A 144 -2.28 -3.03 -7.67
N PRO A 145 -3.19 -2.56 -6.78
CA PRO A 145 -3.73 -1.21 -6.87
C PRO A 145 -2.60 -0.17 -6.88
N ALA A 146 -2.75 0.92 -7.65
CA ALA A 146 -1.71 1.93 -7.80
C ALA A 146 -1.28 2.53 -6.45
N ALA A 147 -2.23 2.76 -5.55
CA ALA A 147 -1.97 3.23 -4.19
C ALA A 147 -1.11 2.24 -3.38
N ALA A 148 -1.47 0.94 -3.41
CA ALA A 148 -0.71 -0.10 -2.73
C ALA A 148 0.69 -0.27 -3.33
N LEU A 149 0.81 -0.18 -4.66
CA LEU A 149 2.10 -0.26 -5.35
C LEU A 149 3.04 0.88 -4.96
N HIS A 150 2.51 2.10 -4.80
CA HIS A 150 3.27 3.23 -4.29
C HIS A 150 3.80 2.95 -2.87
N GLN A 151 2.94 2.48 -1.97
CA GLN A 151 3.34 2.13 -0.60
C GLN A 151 4.43 1.05 -0.57
N VAL A 152 4.29 0.00 -1.39
CA VAL A 152 5.31 -1.06 -1.49
C VAL A 152 6.67 -0.50 -1.90
N ARG A 153 6.70 0.45 -2.85
CA ARG A 153 7.95 1.08 -3.30
C ARG A 153 8.54 1.98 -2.22
N THR A 154 7.73 2.80 -1.56
CA THR A 154 8.19 3.63 -0.43
C THR A 154 8.78 2.77 0.69
N HIS A 155 8.18 1.63 1.02
CA HIS A 155 8.74 0.71 2.00
C HIS A 155 10.06 0.05 1.56
N GLN A 156 10.28 -0.15 0.25
CA GLN A 156 11.54 -0.70 -0.26
C GLN A 156 12.68 0.32 -0.19
N ASP A 157 12.39 1.58 -0.49
CA ASP A 157 13.39 2.65 -0.45
C ASP A 157 13.89 2.92 0.98
N LEU A 158 13.11 2.51 2.00
CA LEU A 158 13.44 2.67 3.42
C LEU A 158 14.25 1.49 4.00
N GLU A 159 14.28 0.34 3.35
CA GLU A 159 15.05 -0.83 3.80
C GLU A 159 16.43 -0.78 3.13
N PRO A 160 17.50 -0.32 3.83
CA PRO A 160 18.84 -0.31 3.26
C PRO A 160 19.25 -1.74 2.92
N ALA A 161 19.81 -1.93 1.71
CA ALA A 161 20.39 -3.20 1.28
C ALA A 161 21.36 -3.70 2.34
N SER A 162 20.93 -4.73 3.06
CA SER A 162 21.66 -5.41 4.13
C SER A 162 22.49 -6.55 3.55
#